data_AF-A0A938KQ44-F1
#
_entry.id   AF-A0A938KQ44-F1
#
_cell.length_a   1.000
_cell.length_b   1.000
_cell.length_c   1.000
_cell.angle_alpha   90.00
_cell.angle_beta   90.00
_cell.angle_gamma   90.00
#
_symmetry.space_group_name_H-M   'P 1'
#
loop_
_entity.id
_entity.type
_entity.pdbx_description
1 polymer ?
#
loop_
_entity_poly.entity_id
_entity_poly.type
_entity_poly.pdbx_seq_one_letter_code
_entity_poly.pdbx_strand_id
1 'polypeptide(L)' 'MRVLITGAAGFLGSHLADRFLADGHKVVGLDN' A
#
# COMPACT_ATOMS: atom_id res chain seq x y z
N MET A 1 -11.48 -3.16 -2.01
CA MET A 1 -11.36 -1.97 -2.89
C MET A 1 -10.04 -2.00 -3.65
N ARG A 2 -9.83 -1.07 -4.60
CA ARG A 2 -8.50 -0.83 -5.21
C ARG A 2 -7.86 0.38 -4.53
N VAL A 3 -6.65 0.26 -4.03
CA VAL A 3 -5.92 1.29 -3.28
C VAL A 3 -4.63 1.63 -4.02
N LEU A 4 -4.39 2.92 -4.26
CA LEU A 4 -3.11 3.45 -4.74
C LEU A 4 -2.37 4.07 -3.54
N ILE A 5 -1.14 3.66 -3.31
CA ILE A 5 -0.26 4.23 -2.27
C ILE A 5 0.96 4.86 -2.94
N THR A 6 1.15 6.16 -2.74
CA THR A 6 2.38 6.87 -3.13
C THR A 6 3.39 6.80 -1.98
N GLY A 7 4.68 6.58 -2.29
CA GLY A 7 5.70 6.35 -1.26
C GLY A 7 5.54 4.98 -0.57
N ALA A 8 5.07 3.98 -1.32
CA ALA A 8 4.73 2.65 -0.79
C ALA A 8 5.93 1.87 -0.21
N ALA A 9 7.15 2.17 -0.64
CA ALA A 9 8.38 1.61 -0.08
C ALA A 9 8.89 2.37 1.16
N GLY A 10 8.27 3.50 1.51
CA GLY A 10 8.58 4.25 2.72
C GLY A 10 8.09 3.57 4.01
N PHE A 11 8.49 4.11 5.17
CA PHE A 11 8.13 3.56 6.49
C PHE A 11 6.62 3.41 6.64
N LEU A 12 5.84 4.48 6.50
CA LEU A 12 4.38 4.39 6.66
C LEU A 12 3.69 3.69 5.48
N GLY A 13 4.20 3.91 4.26
CA GLY A 13 3.60 3.36 3.04
C GLY A 13 3.60 1.83 3.03
N SER A 14 4.70 1.21 3.47
CA SER A 14 4.83 -0.25 3.54
C SER A 14 3.87 -0.87 4.54
N HIS A 15 3.77 -0.31 5.74
CA HIS A 15 2.85 -0.80 6.78
C HIS A 15 1.38 -0.63 6.38
N LEU A 16 1.03 0.46 5.69
CA LEU A 16 -0.32 0.65 5.13
C LEU A 16 -0.62 -0.35 4.01
N ALA A 17 0.35 -0.62 3.13
CA ALA A 17 0.21 -1.61 2.08
C ALA A 17 -0.08 -3.00 2.68
N ASP A 18 0.71 -3.43 3.67
CA ASP A 18 0.52 -4.70 4.36
C ASP A 18 -0.85 -4.79 5.01
N ARG A 19 -1.30 -3.72 5.68
CA ARG A 19 -2.62 -3.67 6.30
C ARG A 19 -3.75 -3.83 5.28
N PHE A 20 -3.70 -3.09 4.17
CA PHE A 20 -4.74 -3.17 3.15
C PHE A 20 -4.74 -4.51 2.40
N LEU A 21 -3.56 -5.10 2.20
CA LEU A 21 -3.45 -6.46 1.67
C LEU A 21 -4.08 -7.49 2.61
N ALA A 22 -3.84 -7.38 3.93
CA ALA A 22 -4.45 -8.24 4.94
C ALA A 22 -5.98 -8.10 4.99
N ASP A 23 -6.51 -6.90 4.73
CA ASP A 23 -7.94 -6.62 4.62
C ASP A 23 -8.54 -7.04 3.24
N GLY A 24 -7.78 -7.76 2.41
CA GLY A 24 -8.23 -8.33 1.14
C GLY A 24 -8.37 -7.30 0.01
N HIS A 25 -7.74 -6.14 0.13
CA HIS A 25 -7.76 -5.11 -0.90
C HIS A 25 -6.68 -5.36 -1.96
N LYS A 26 -6.94 -4.90 -3.19
CA LYS A 26 -5.90 -4.82 -4.21
C LYS A 26 -5.13 -3.52 -4.03
N VAL A 27 -3.84 -3.62 -3.73
CA VAL A 27 -2.96 -2.47 -3.53
C VAL A 27 -2.02 -2.31 -4.72
N VAL A 28 -1.86 -1.08 -5.19
CA VAL A 28 -0.83 -0.68 -6.15
C VAL A 28 0.06 0.35 -5.47
N GLY A 29 1.35 0.04 -5.35
CA GLY A 29 2.35 0.97 -4.83
C GLY A 29 3.00 1.77 -5.96
N LEU A 30 3.17 3.06 -5.75
CA LEU A 30 3.97 3.95 -6.59
C LEU A 30 5.06 4.58 -5.73
N ASP A 31 6.31 4.41 -6.14
CA ASP A 31 7.47 5.06 -5.54
C ASP A 31 8.38 5.62 -6.65
N ASN A 32 9.37 6.43 -6.28
CA ASN A 32 10.28 7.10 -7.22
C ASN A 32 11.30 6.19 -7.90
#